data_AF-A0A2V2CBH3-F1
#
_entry.id   AF-A0A2V2CBH3-F1
#
_cell.length_a   1.000
_cell.length_b   1.000
_cell.length_c   1.000
_cell.angle_alpha   90.00
_cell.angle_beta   90.00
_cell.angle_gamma   90.00
#
_symmetry.space_group_name_H-M   'P 1'
#
loop_
_entity.id
_entity.type
_entity.pdbx_description
1 polymer ?
#
loop_
_entity_poly.entity_id
_entity_poly.type
_entity_poly.pdbx_seq_one_letter_code
_entity_poly.pdbx_strand_id
1 'polypeptide(L)'
;MIIRAELRRKQSEYEGEACVVDKVIELPAQRFKQFSRALLADYDFIAENKNAVQYEADSRHCLLILDVVGTDGFLVDPQGYNYARYSAFVPNARSLLTPDVEIDRSYLSLAEPWRDESRDEMLRMTLRVDGKPDYTLVLPADEIYLDAVKAYLDIDVFADAMIEDVRFKVPYIGELLCDTDCPAVEDYNDFAEALEDIWQEDGMLLTYAAALEAEKPETLQGAYELLHNLDNYQRIVDIYDYGQRRLQETLGLDDDAIYELDGYMDFEKYGADCMENDHVIETGFGRLRRLDPPFLEQTQGQQMFQ
;
A
#
# COMPACT_ATOMS: atom_id res chain seq x y z
N MET A 1 -20.04 33.04 -15.41
CA MET A 1 -19.59 32.06 -16.43
C MET A 1 -20.83 31.62 -17.20
N ILE A 2 -20.91 31.91 -18.50
CA ILE A 2 -22.04 31.49 -19.36
C ILE A 2 -21.55 30.30 -20.18
N ILE A 3 -22.04 29.10 -19.88
CA ILE A 3 -21.75 27.91 -20.68
C ILE A 3 -22.63 27.96 -21.92
N ARG A 4 -22.01 28.13 -23.09
CA ARG A 4 -22.69 27.93 -24.38
C ARG A 4 -22.64 26.45 -24.73
N ALA A 5 -23.71 25.73 -24.45
CA ALA A 5 -23.87 24.34 -24.88
C ALA A 5 -24.70 24.29 -26.18
N GLU A 6 -24.09 23.84 -27.28
CA GLU A 6 -24.83 23.42 -28.48
C GLU A 6 -25.26 21.96 -28.31
N LEU A 7 -26.52 21.74 -27.96
CA LEU A 7 -27.10 20.39 -27.90
C LEU A 7 -27.56 19.98 -29.30
N ARG A 8 -26.70 19.24 -30.02
CA ARG A 8 -27.04 18.65 -31.32
C ARG A 8 -27.85 17.37 -31.13
N ARG A 9 -28.80 17.12 -32.03
CA ARG A 9 -29.59 15.88 -32.08
C ARG A 9 -28.63 14.69 -32.26
N LYS A 10 -28.84 13.61 -31.50
CA LYS A 10 -28.12 12.33 -31.67
C LYS A 10 -28.14 11.94 -33.16
N GLN A 11 -26.98 11.54 -33.71
CA GLN A 11 -26.89 11.09 -35.10
C GLN A 11 -27.97 10.04 -35.39
N SER A 12 -28.59 10.15 -36.57
CA SER A 12 -29.71 9.30 -36.99
C SER A 12 -29.29 7.86 -37.30
N GLU A 13 -28.01 7.66 -37.63
CA GLU A 13 -27.42 6.38 -37.98
C GLU A 13 -26.05 6.25 -37.30
N TYR A 14 -25.65 5.01 -37.01
CA TYR A 14 -24.34 4.70 -36.47
C TYR A 14 -23.35 4.58 -37.64
N GLU A 15 -22.60 5.63 -37.91
CA GLU A 15 -21.42 5.57 -38.79
C GLU A 15 -20.28 4.95 -37.99
N GLY A 16 -20.25 3.63 -37.94
CA GLY A 16 -19.15 2.90 -37.30
C GLY A 16 -17.88 3.08 -38.13
N GLU A 17 -16.87 3.73 -37.56
CA GLU A 17 -15.51 3.68 -38.09
C GLU A 17 -15.02 2.23 -38.04
N ALA A 18 -14.36 1.75 -39.10
CA ALA A 18 -13.77 0.41 -39.09
C ALA A 18 -12.65 0.34 -38.03
N CYS A 19 -12.67 -0.65 -37.13
CA CYS A 19 -11.50 -0.97 -36.29
C CYS A 19 -10.63 -1.96 -37.06
N VAL A 20 -9.35 -1.64 -37.18
CA VAL A 20 -8.34 -2.51 -37.77
C VAL A 20 -7.41 -2.96 -36.66
N VAL A 21 -7.26 -4.27 -36.51
CA VAL A 21 -6.34 -4.83 -35.52
C VAL A 21 -4.94 -4.90 -36.14
N ASP A 22 -4.05 -4.03 -35.68
CA ASP A 22 -2.67 -3.97 -36.20
C ASP A 22 -1.79 -5.07 -35.65
N LYS A 23 -2.04 -5.48 -34.40
CA LYS A 23 -1.28 -6.53 -33.73
C LYS A 23 -2.13 -7.26 -32.70
N VAL A 24 -1.96 -8.57 -32.67
CA VAL A 24 -2.59 -9.44 -31.66
C VAL A 24 -1.52 -9.90 -30.67
N ILE A 25 -1.81 -9.74 -29.38
CA ILE A 25 -0.92 -10.10 -28.28
C ILE A 25 -1.63 -11.12 -27.38
N GLU A 26 -1.00 -12.26 -27.13
CA GLU A 26 -1.48 -13.25 -26.17
C GLU A 26 -0.76 -13.09 -24.83
N LEU A 27 -1.54 -13.00 -23.76
CA LEU A 27 -1.08 -12.93 -22.39
C LEU A 27 -1.48 -14.20 -21.61
N PRO A 28 -0.71 -14.62 -20.61
CA PRO A 28 -1.15 -15.61 -19.64
C PRO A 28 -2.43 -15.17 -18.92
N ALA A 29 -3.28 -16.12 -18.52
CA ALA A 29 -4.59 -15.84 -17.91
C ALA A 29 -4.52 -14.87 -16.71
N GLN A 30 -3.50 -15.01 -15.86
CA GLN A 30 -3.29 -14.12 -14.72
C GLN A 30 -3.02 -12.68 -15.16
N ARG A 31 -2.12 -12.49 -16.13
CA ARG A 31 -1.74 -11.18 -16.66
C ARG A 31 -2.89 -10.54 -17.44
N PHE A 32 -3.66 -11.32 -18.18
CA PHE A 32 -4.88 -10.85 -18.83
C PHE A 32 -5.93 -10.38 -17.81
N LYS A 33 -6.13 -11.15 -16.74
CA LYS A 33 -7.03 -10.77 -15.64
C LYS A 33 -6.57 -9.49 -14.93
N GLN A 34 -5.27 -9.33 -14.71
CA GLN A 34 -4.69 -8.09 -14.17
C GLN A 34 -4.98 -6.91 -15.09
N PHE A 35 -4.67 -7.03 -16.39
CA PHE A 35 -4.98 -6.03 -17.39
C PHE A 35 -6.47 -5.62 -17.39
N SER A 36 -7.37 -6.60 -17.26
CA SER A 36 -8.82 -6.35 -17.21
C SER A 36 -9.29 -5.52 -16.01
N ARG A 37 -8.52 -5.48 -14.92
CA ARG A 37 -8.86 -4.75 -13.68
C ARG A 37 -8.26 -3.34 -13.62
N ALA A 38 -7.13 -3.12 -14.30
CA ALA A 38 -6.36 -1.88 -14.21
C ALA A 38 -5.94 -1.33 -15.58
N LEU A 39 -6.91 -1.11 -16.49
CA LEU A 39 -6.67 -0.66 -17.88
C LEU A 39 -5.86 0.65 -18.01
N LEU A 40 -5.85 1.49 -16.98
CA LEU A 40 -5.11 2.77 -16.95
C LEU A 40 -3.69 2.66 -16.39
N ALA A 41 -3.27 1.49 -15.91
CA ALA A 41 -1.91 1.24 -15.48
C ALA A 41 -0.96 1.12 -16.69
N ASP A 42 0.31 1.44 -16.48
CA ASP A 42 1.34 1.29 -17.51
C ASP A 42 1.73 -0.18 -17.68
N TYR A 43 1.75 -0.65 -18.92
CA TYR A 43 2.12 -2.02 -19.30
C TYR A 43 3.25 -2.02 -20.32
N ASP A 44 4.28 -2.82 -20.06
CA ASP A 44 5.40 -3.11 -20.97
C ASP A 44 4.93 -3.57 -22.37
N PHE A 45 3.99 -4.51 -22.45
CA PHE A 45 3.47 -4.99 -23.74
C PHE A 45 2.71 -3.92 -24.52
N ILE A 46 2.23 -2.87 -23.87
CA ILE A 46 1.67 -1.69 -24.56
C ILE A 46 2.79 -0.73 -24.91
N ALA A 47 3.71 -0.44 -23.99
CA ALA A 47 4.86 0.44 -24.20
C ALA A 47 5.70 0.03 -25.41
N GLU A 48 5.93 -1.26 -25.60
CA GLU A 48 6.69 -1.84 -26.70
C GLU A 48 5.93 -1.82 -28.04
N ASN A 49 4.59 -1.88 -27.99
CA ASN A 49 3.75 -2.03 -29.19
C ASN A 49 2.92 -0.78 -29.56
N LYS A 50 2.94 0.28 -28.75
CA LYS A 50 2.17 1.51 -29.01
C LYS A 50 2.51 2.20 -30.33
N ASN A 51 3.71 2.00 -30.84
CA ASN A 51 4.17 2.53 -32.12
C ASN A 51 3.78 1.65 -33.32
N ALA A 52 3.27 0.43 -33.08
CA ALA A 52 2.73 -0.43 -34.12
C ALA A 52 1.35 0.03 -34.60
N VAL A 53 0.63 0.79 -33.75
CA VAL A 53 -0.70 1.33 -34.07
C VAL A 53 -0.55 2.50 -35.04
N GLN A 54 -1.08 2.36 -36.24
CA GLN A 54 -1.03 3.39 -37.27
C GLN A 54 -2.24 4.34 -37.17
N TYR A 55 -2.01 5.64 -37.13
CA TYR A 55 -3.12 6.60 -37.08
C TYR A 55 -3.42 7.11 -38.49
N GLU A 56 -4.14 6.31 -39.28
CA GLU A 56 -4.70 6.75 -40.56
C GLU A 56 -6.05 7.46 -40.36
N ALA A 57 -6.44 8.30 -41.32
CA ALA A 57 -7.60 9.20 -41.16
C ALA A 57 -8.96 8.49 -41.23
N ASP A 58 -9.03 7.31 -41.84
CA ASP A 58 -10.30 6.65 -42.23
C ASP A 58 -10.61 5.38 -41.42
N SER A 59 -9.79 5.00 -40.42
CA SER A 59 -10.00 3.80 -39.59
C SER A 59 -9.35 3.93 -38.21
N ARG A 60 -9.94 3.27 -37.21
CA ARG A 60 -9.33 3.18 -35.87
C ARG A 60 -8.44 1.97 -35.80
N HIS A 61 -7.16 2.19 -35.59
CA HIS A 61 -6.22 1.10 -35.40
C HIS A 61 -6.12 0.73 -33.93
N CYS A 62 -6.11 -0.56 -33.66
CA CYS A 62 -6.24 -1.11 -32.32
C CYS A 62 -5.27 -2.30 -32.14
N LEU A 63 -4.69 -2.44 -30.95
CA LEU A 63 -4.08 -3.69 -30.50
C LEU A 63 -5.20 -4.62 -30.00
N LEU A 64 -5.10 -5.91 -30.26
CA LEU A 64 -6.01 -6.90 -29.67
C LEU A 64 -5.25 -7.73 -28.63
N ILE A 65 -5.63 -7.59 -27.37
CA ILE A 65 -5.08 -8.34 -26.25
C ILE A 65 -5.99 -9.54 -25.97
N LEU A 66 -5.41 -10.73 -25.90
CA LEU A 66 -6.11 -11.99 -25.67
C LEU A 66 -5.54 -12.75 -24.47
N ASP A 67 -6.40 -13.49 -23.79
CA ASP A 67 -5.99 -14.53 -22.86
C ASP A 67 -5.61 -15.80 -23.64
N VAL A 68 -4.49 -16.42 -23.32
CA VAL A 68 -4.03 -17.70 -23.89
C VAL A 68 -5.05 -18.83 -23.72
N VAL A 69 -5.84 -18.84 -22.64
CA VAL A 69 -6.85 -19.89 -22.38
C VAL A 69 -8.26 -19.43 -22.75
N GLY A 70 -8.60 -18.18 -22.43
CA GLY A 70 -9.91 -17.58 -22.67
C GLY A 70 -10.22 -17.31 -24.15
N THR A 71 -11.51 -17.05 -24.43
CA THR A 71 -11.99 -16.68 -25.78
C THR A 71 -12.22 -15.18 -25.96
N ASP A 72 -12.30 -14.46 -24.85
CA ASP A 72 -12.54 -13.02 -24.81
C ASP A 72 -11.25 -12.22 -25.04
N GLY A 73 -11.41 -10.93 -25.36
CA GLY A 73 -10.28 -10.03 -25.61
C GLY A 73 -10.61 -8.58 -25.34
N PHE A 74 -9.58 -7.75 -25.39
CA PHE A 74 -9.71 -6.29 -25.32
C PHE A 74 -9.07 -5.67 -26.56
N LEU A 75 -9.81 -4.77 -27.22
CA LEU A 75 -9.24 -3.83 -28.17
C LEU A 75 -8.66 -2.66 -27.39
N VAL A 76 -7.45 -2.24 -27.75
CA VAL A 76 -6.70 -1.18 -27.08
C VAL A 76 -6.15 -0.21 -28.11
N ASP A 77 -6.53 1.06 -28.00
CA ASP A 77 -5.87 2.17 -28.69
C ASP A 77 -5.07 3.00 -27.65
N PRO A 78 -3.73 2.87 -27.63
CA PRO A 78 -2.87 3.53 -26.66
C PRO A 78 -2.62 5.02 -26.97
N GLN A 79 -2.76 5.48 -28.21
CA GLN A 79 -2.43 6.86 -28.62
C GLN A 79 -1.07 7.38 -28.14
N GLY A 80 -0.04 6.52 -28.15
CA GLY A 80 1.33 6.85 -27.72
C GLY A 80 1.59 6.74 -26.21
N TYR A 81 0.59 6.39 -25.42
CA TYR A 81 0.75 6.10 -23.98
C TYR A 81 1.12 4.62 -23.73
N ASN A 82 1.54 4.31 -22.51
CA ASN A 82 1.90 2.96 -22.09
C ASN A 82 0.73 2.20 -21.46
N TYR A 83 -0.46 2.79 -21.42
CA TYR A 83 -1.68 2.20 -20.85
C TYR A 83 -2.79 2.16 -21.91
N ALA A 84 -3.88 1.46 -21.61
CA ALA A 84 -5.01 1.31 -22.53
C ALA A 84 -5.94 2.53 -22.52
N ARG A 85 -5.46 3.65 -23.11
CA ARG A 85 -6.16 4.95 -23.12
C ARG A 85 -7.59 4.86 -23.64
N TYR A 86 -7.79 4.16 -24.75
CA TYR A 86 -9.10 3.71 -25.17
C TYR A 86 -9.10 2.20 -25.20
N SER A 87 -10.15 1.60 -24.64
CA SER A 87 -10.31 0.16 -24.66
C SER A 87 -11.76 -0.25 -24.84
N ALA A 88 -11.95 -1.42 -25.45
CA ALA A 88 -13.25 -2.05 -25.60
C ALA A 88 -13.13 -3.54 -25.33
N PHE A 89 -13.96 -4.06 -24.42
CA PHE A 89 -14.08 -5.49 -24.21
C PHE A 89 -14.83 -6.13 -25.38
N VAL A 90 -14.27 -7.20 -25.93
CA VAL A 90 -14.84 -7.95 -27.04
C VAL A 90 -15.05 -9.40 -26.60
N PRO A 91 -16.31 -9.81 -26.36
CA PRO A 91 -16.59 -11.20 -26.01
C PRO A 91 -16.31 -12.10 -27.21
N ASN A 92 -15.75 -13.29 -26.94
CA ASN A 92 -15.39 -14.28 -27.97
C ASN A 92 -14.51 -13.70 -29.11
N ALA A 93 -13.63 -12.75 -28.79
CA ALA A 93 -12.74 -12.08 -29.74
C ALA A 93 -11.91 -13.06 -30.57
N ARG A 94 -11.50 -14.21 -30.01
CA ARG A 94 -10.75 -15.25 -30.73
C ARG A 94 -11.48 -15.77 -31.96
N SER A 95 -12.81 -15.82 -31.93
CA SER A 95 -13.61 -16.29 -33.08
C SER A 95 -13.58 -15.33 -34.27
N LEU A 96 -13.18 -14.08 -34.05
CA LEU A 96 -13.06 -13.05 -35.07
C LEU A 96 -11.72 -13.10 -35.80
N LEU A 97 -10.74 -13.87 -35.29
CA LEU A 97 -9.43 -14.00 -35.90
C LEU A 97 -9.48 -14.90 -37.12
N THR A 98 -8.81 -14.48 -38.19
CA THR A 98 -8.55 -15.34 -39.34
C THR A 98 -7.30 -16.21 -39.08
N PRO A 99 -7.18 -17.40 -39.70
CA PRO A 99 -6.08 -18.35 -39.41
C PRO A 99 -4.67 -17.83 -39.71
N ASP A 100 -4.57 -16.78 -40.52
CA ASP A 100 -3.35 -16.13 -40.99
C ASP A 100 -2.88 -14.97 -40.12
N VAL A 101 -3.63 -14.60 -39.06
CA VAL A 101 -3.22 -13.55 -38.13
C VAL A 101 -2.02 -14.01 -37.31
N GLU A 102 -0.94 -13.23 -37.36
CA GLU A 102 0.22 -13.43 -36.49
C GLU A 102 -0.11 -13.01 -35.06
N ILE A 103 0.08 -13.94 -34.12
CA ILE A 103 -0.18 -13.72 -32.70
C ILE A 103 1.16 -13.63 -31.98
N ASP A 104 1.43 -12.48 -31.38
CA ASP A 104 2.60 -12.26 -30.55
C ASP A 104 2.45 -12.99 -29.21
N ARG A 105 3.31 -13.99 -29.02
CA ARG A 105 3.37 -14.85 -27.84
C ARG A 105 4.63 -14.60 -27.00
N SER A 106 5.39 -13.55 -27.31
CA SER A 106 6.62 -13.22 -26.57
C SER A 106 6.36 -12.93 -25.10
N TYR A 107 5.16 -12.43 -24.77
CA TYR A 107 4.72 -12.10 -23.42
C TYR A 107 4.19 -13.31 -22.62
N LEU A 108 4.31 -14.53 -23.15
CA LEU A 108 3.91 -15.77 -22.47
C LEU A 108 4.95 -16.29 -21.48
N SER A 109 6.20 -15.84 -21.53
CA SER A 109 7.14 -16.08 -20.42
C SER A 109 6.57 -15.49 -19.14
N LEU A 110 6.81 -16.14 -17.99
CA LEU A 110 6.48 -15.60 -16.67
C LEU A 110 7.08 -14.19 -16.54
N ALA A 111 6.27 -13.18 -16.84
CA ALA A 111 6.64 -11.80 -16.61
C ALA A 111 6.76 -11.60 -15.10
N GLU A 112 7.60 -10.67 -14.69
CA GLU A 112 7.69 -10.32 -13.27
C GLU A 112 6.28 -10.07 -12.71
N PRO A 113 5.96 -10.66 -11.55
CA PRO A 113 4.70 -10.42 -10.88
C PRO A 113 4.46 -8.92 -10.74
N TRP A 114 3.26 -8.47 -11.11
CA TRP A 114 2.85 -7.08 -10.96
C TRP A 114 2.15 -6.89 -9.61
N ARG A 115 2.67 -5.97 -8.80
CA ARG A 115 2.04 -5.55 -7.54
C ARG A 115 0.96 -4.52 -7.81
N ASP A 116 -0.18 -4.66 -7.15
CA ASP A 116 -1.18 -3.59 -7.14
C ASP A 116 -0.62 -2.32 -6.50
N GLU A 117 -0.51 -1.25 -7.30
CA GLU A 117 -0.05 0.07 -6.86
C GLU A 117 -1.10 0.83 -6.04
N SER A 118 -2.31 0.26 -5.85
CA SER A 118 -3.33 0.85 -4.99
C SER A 118 -2.91 0.90 -3.52
N ARG A 119 -2.00 0.01 -3.10
CA ARG A 119 -1.47 -0.06 -1.74
C ARG A 119 -0.15 0.70 -1.63
N ASP A 120 0.02 1.43 -0.54
CA ASP A 120 1.28 2.06 -0.23
C ASP A 120 2.34 0.97 0.03
N GLU A 121 3.56 1.18 -0.42
CA GLU A 121 4.70 0.34 -0.03
C GLU A 121 5.05 0.62 1.43
N MET A 122 4.87 -0.31 2.36
CA MET A 122 5.30 -0.14 3.75
C MET A 122 6.67 -0.73 4.01
N LEU A 123 6.98 -1.85 3.37
CA LEU A 123 8.28 -2.49 3.46
C LEU A 123 8.61 -3.21 2.15
N ARG A 124 9.91 -3.41 1.92
CA ARG A 124 10.42 -4.24 0.84
C ARG A 124 11.45 -5.20 1.37
N MET A 125 11.52 -6.38 0.78
CA MET A 125 12.50 -7.40 1.14
C MET A 125 13.08 -8.06 -0.10
N THR A 126 14.33 -8.49 0.00
CA THR A 126 14.98 -9.30 -1.03
C THR A 126 14.83 -10.78 -0.70
N LEU A 127 14.18 -11.51 -1.60
CA LEU A 127 14.05 -12.97 -1.58
C LEU A 127 15.12 -13.58 -2.48
N ARG A 128 15.86 -14.56 -1.93
CA ARG A 128 16.83 -15.37 -2.68
C ARG A 128 16.39 -16.83 -2.73
N VAL A 129 16.39 -17.39 -3.94
CA VAL A 129 16.16 -18.82 -4.20
C VAL A 129 17.35 -19.36 -4.99
N ASP A 130 17.85 -20.53 -4.62
CA ASP A 130 19.02 -21.14 -5.25
C ASP A 130 18.82 -21.31 -6.77
N GLY A 131 19.74 -20.74 -7.56
CA GLY A 131 19.71 -20.83 -9.02
C GLY A 131 18.79 -19.82 -9.71
N LYS A 132 18.16 -18.90 -8.98
CA LYS A 132 17.33 -17.81 -9.51
C LYS A 132 17.94 -16.44 -9.18
N PRO A 133 17.63 -15.39 -9.96
CA PRO A 133 17.99 -14.03 -9.60
C PRO A 133 17.27 -13.62 -8.31
N ASP A 134 17.90 -12.73 -7.54
CA ASP A 134 17.29 -12.10 -6.36
C ASP A 134 16.00 -11.38 -6.78
N TYR A 135 14.92 -11.56 -6.03
CA TYR A 135 13.63 -10.95 -6.29
C TYR A 135 13.26 -9.98 -5.17
N THR A 136 12.83 -8.78 -5.52
CA THR A 136 12.39 -7.80 -4.53
C THR A 136 10.88 -7.87 -4.34
N LEU A 137 10.48 -8.39 -3.18
CA LEU A 137 9.09 -8.41 -2.74
C LEU A 137 8.76 -7.09 -2.03
N VAL A 138 7.58 -6.53 -2.33
CA VAL A 138 7.10 -5.27 -1.75
C VAL A 138 5.78 -5.55 -1.03
N LEU A 139 5.69 -5.18 0.24
CA LEU A 139 4.56 -5.42 1.12
C LEU A 139 3.98 -4.08 1.64
N PRO A 140 2.68 -4.04 2.00
CA PRO A 140 1.75 -5.16 1.98
C PRO A 140 1.36 -5.60 0.56
N ALA A 141 0.93 -6.84 0.44
CA ALA A 141 0.62 -7.53 -0.81
C ALA A 141 -0.68 -8.33 -0.67
N ASP A 142 -1.46 -8.40 -1.75
CA ASP A 142 -2.61 -9.29 -1.81
C ASP A 142 -2.19 -10.74 -2.10
N GLU A 143 -3.08 -11.69 -1.77
CA GLU A 143 -2.84 -13.13 -1.98
C GLU A 143 -2.54 -13.43 -3.47
N ILE A 144 -3.17 -12.69 -4.39
CA ILE A 144 -3.00 -12.87 -5.84
C ILE A 144 -1.56 -12.55 -6.27
N TYR A 145 -0.98 -11.48 -5.74
CA TYR A 145 0.41 -11.11 -6.00
C TYR A 145 1.37 -12.07 -5.32
N LEU A 146 1.13 -12.45 -4.06
CA LEU A 146 1.98 -13.40 -3.35
C LEU A 146 2.04 -14.77 -4.07
N ASP A 147 0.90 -15.27 -4.54
CA ASP A 147 0.85 -16.52 -5.33
C ASP A 147 1.56 -16.39 -6.68
N ALA A 148 1.47 -15.22 -7.32
CA ALA A 148 2.21 -14.93 -8.54
C ALA A 148 3.72 -14.99 -8.30
N VAL A 149 4.19 -14.42 -7.18
CA VAL A 149 5.60 -14.43 -6.79
C VAL A 149 6.07 -15.85 -6.49
N LYS A 150 5.29 -16.66 -5.77
CA LYS A 150 5.60 -18.08 -5.53
C LYS A 150 5.78 -18.85 -6.84
N ALA A 151 4.84 -18.68 -7.79
CA ALA A 151 4.93 -19.31 -9.10
C ALA A 151 6.14 -18.83 -9.93
N TYR A 152 6.47 -17.53 -9.85
CA TYR A 152 7.65 -16.96 -10.51
C TYR A 152 8.96 -17.51 -9.91
N LEU A 153 9.01 -17.62 -8.58
CA LEU A 153 10.14 -18.16 -7.84
C LEU A 153 10.17 -19.70 -7.83
N ASP A 154 9.17 -20.39 -8.37
CA ASP A 154 9.05 -21.86 -8.40
C ASP A 154 9.22 -22.46 -6.99
N ILE A 155 8.48 -21.86 -6.05
CA ILE A 155 8.41 -22.27 -4.65
C ILE A 155 6.95 -22.53 -4.28
N ASP A 156 6.71 -23.49 -3.39
CA ASP A 156 5.36 -23.77 -2.88
C ASP A 156 5.04 -22.85 -1.68
N VAL A 157 6.05 -22.53 -0.87
CA VAL A 157 5.94 -21.65 0.32
C VAL A 157 7.12 -20.68 0.37
N PHE A 158 6.93 -19.50 0.96
CA PHE A 158 8.01 -18.53 1.09
C PHE A 158 9.15 -18.97 2.00
N ALA A 159 8.92 -19.96 2.88
CA ALA A 159 9.96 -20.57 3.69
C ALA A 159 11.06 -21.26 2.85
N ASP A 160 10.81 -21.54 1.56
CA ASP A 160 11.81 -22.07 0.62
C ASP A 160 12.72 -20.97 0.04
N ALA A 161 12.43 -19.69 0.35
CA ALA A 161 13.24 -18.53 -0.03
C ALA A 161 13.93 -17.92 1.19
N MET A 162 15.19 -17.50 1.03
CA MET A 162 15.92 -16.79 2.06
C MET A 162 15.63 -15.29 2.01
N ILE A 163 15.26 -14.70 3.16
CA ILE A 163 15.06 -13.27 3.33
C ILE A 163 16.42 -12.65 3.72
N GLU A 164 16.93 -11.70 2.95
CA GLU A 164 18.24 -11.07 3.23
C GLU A 164 18.17 -9.62 3.71
N ASP A 165 17.41 -8.78 3.01
CA ASP A 165 17.47 -7.32 3.18
C ASP A 165 16.05 -6.76 3.30
N VAL A 166 15.56 -6.66 4.53
CA VAL A 166 14.26 -6.05 4.85
C VAL A 166 14.45 -4.56 5.10
N ARG A 167 13.75 -3.75 4.32
CA ARG A 167 13.79 -2.28 4.43
C ARG A 167 12.38 -1.74 4.60
N PHE A 168 12.19 -0.97 5.66
CA PHE A 168 10.95 -0.26 5.93
C PHE A 168 10.94 1.08 5.20
N LYS A 169 9.77 1.49 4.69
CA LYS A 169 9.54 2.85 4.15
C LYS A 169 9.85 3.93 5.18
N VAL A 170 9.62 3.60 6.45
CA VAL A 170 9.89 4.45 7.61
C VAL A 170 11.16 3.95 8.31
N PRO A 171 12.34 4.55 8.06
CA PRO A 171 13.61 3.96 8.48
C PRO A 171 13.74 3.77 9.99
N TYR A 172 13.25 4.73 10.77
CA TYR A 172 13.32 4.68 12.24
C TYR A 172 12.49 3.54 12.85
N ILE A 173 11.41 3.10 12.19
CA ILE A 173 10.67 1.90 12.62
C ILE A 173 11.53 0.66 12.39
N GLY A 174 12.19 0.57 11.24
CA GLY A 174 13.11 -0.53 10.95
C GLY A 174 14.27 -0.62 11.94
N GLU A 175 14.86 0.52 12.32
CA GLU A 175 15.94 0.59 13.31
C GLU A 175 15.51 0.09 14.70
N LEU A 176 14.26 0.36 15.10
CA LEU A 176 13.71 -0.12 16.37
C LEU A 176 13.39 -1.63 16.36
N LEU A 177 13.27 -2.24 15.18
CA LEU A 177 12.94 -3.65 15.00
C LEU A 177 14.16 -4.55 14.69
N CYS A 178 15.37 -3.99 14.61
CA CYS A 178 16.57 -4.62 14.01
C CYS A 178 17.05 -5.97 14.58
N ASP A 179 16.44 -6.54 15.63
CA ASP A 179 16.82 -7.83 16.24
C ASP A 179 15.69 -8.89 16.18
N THR A 180 14.79 -8.79 15.21
CA THR A 180 13.63 -9.68 15.12
C THR A 180 13.96 -11.11 14.68
N ASP A 181 13.21 -12.09 15.20
CA ASP A 181 13.34 -13.56 15.10
C ASP A 181 13.37 -14.20 13.69
N CYS A 182 13.72 -13.48 12.62
CA CYS A 182 13.60 -13.91 11.22
C CYS A 182 12.20 -14.45 10.90
N PRO A 183 11.14 -13.62 11.03
CA PRO A 183 9.76 -14.04 10.81
C PRO A 183 9.49 -14.37 9.33
N ALA A 184 8.37 -15.06 9.08
CA ALA A 184 8.00 -15.47 7.73
C ALA A 184 7.54 -14.27 6.89
N VAL A 185 7.49 -14.45 5.56
CA VAL A 185 6.99 -13.42 4.63
C VAL A 185 5.54 -13.06 4.95
N GLU A 186 4.75 -14.05 5.36
CA GLU A 186 3.36 -13.88 5.77
C GLU A 186 3.23 -12.98 7.01
N ASP A 187 4.07 -13.18 8.03
CA ASP A 187 4.08 -12.34 9.24
C ASP A 187 4.47 -10.89 8.92
N TYR A 188 5.46 -10.70 8.03
CA TYR A 188 5.82 -9.37 7.53
C TYR A 188 4.69 -8.74 6.71
N ASN A 189 3.93 -9.54 5.96
CA ASN A 189 2.81 -9.04 5.17
C ASN A 189 1.73 -8.51 6.11
N ASP A 190 1.29 -9.31 7.09
CA ASP A 190 0.29 -8.92 8.08
C ASP A 190 0.73 -7.67 8.86
N PHE A 191 2.01 -7.60 9.25
CA PHE A 191 2.59 -6.42 9.87
C PHE A 191 2.56 -5.19 8.95
N ALA A 192 2.88 -5.36 7.68
CA ALA A 192 2.84 -4.29 6.69
C ALA A 192 1.42 -3.78 6.44
N GLU A 193 0.40 -4.65 6.50
CA GLU A 193 -1.00 -4.24 6.39
C GLU A 193 -1.41 -3.35 7.56
N ALA A 194 -1.13 -3.79 8.79
CA ALA A 194 -1.44 -3.00 9.98
C ALA A 194 -0.65 -1.69 10.03
N LEU A 195 0.58 -1.68 9.51
CA LEU A 195 1.38 -0.46 9.41
C LEU A 195 0.81 0.52 8.38
N GLU A 196 0.24 0.01 7.27
CA GLU A 196 -0.44 0.81 6.26
C GLU A 196 -1.69 1.49 6.81
N ASP A 197 -2.45 0.80 7.67
CA ASP A 197 -3.65 1.36 8.31
C ASP A 197 -3.34 2.61 9.13
N ILE A 198 -2.29 2.57 9.96
CA ILE A 198 -1.89 3.72 10.76
C ILE A 198 -1.09 4.76 9.98
N TRP A 199 -0.52 4.39 8.83
CA TRP A 199 0.28 5.30 7.99
C TRP A 199 -0.56 6.48 7.47
N GLN A 200 -1.86 6.26 7.24
CA GLN A 200 -2.78 7.30 6.78
C GLN A 200 -3.25 8.24 7.89
N GLU A 201 -3.05 7.88 9.17
CA GLU A 201 -3.52 8.65 10.33
C GLU A 201 -2.42 9.58 10.88
N ASP A 202 -2.75 10.87 10.99
CA ASP A 202 -1.79 11.87 11.43
C ASP A 202 -1.29 11.60 12.86
N GLY A 203 0.02 11.57 13.03
CA GLY A 203 0.66 11.37 14.33
C GLY A 203 0.66 9.94 14.88
N MET A 204 -0.06 8.99 14.28
CA MET A 204 -0.15 7.60 14.78
C MET A 204 1.17 6.84 14.63
N LEU A 205 1.89 7.05 13.53
CA LEU A 205 3.25 6.49 13.35
C LEU A 205 4.23 6.96 14.44
N LEU A 206 4.09 8.20 14.91
CA LEU A 206 4.93 8.74 15.98
C LEU A 206 4.53 8.15 17.34
N THR A 207 3.23 7.93 17.58
CA THR A 207 2.75 7.20 18.76
C THR A 207 3.29 5.78 18.77
N TYR A 208 3.25 5.09 17.62
CA TYR A 208 3.80 3.75 17.48
C TYR A 208 5.32 3.69 17.67
N ALA A 209 6.07 4.61 17.07
CA ALA A 209 7.51 4.69 17.28
C ALA A 209 7.87 4.94 18.75
N ALA A 210 7.12 5.80 19.44
CA ALA A 210 7.28 6.02 20.88
C ALA A 210 7.01 4.73 21.67
N ALA A 211 5.96 3.98 21.33
CA ALA A 211 5.62 2.72 21.98
C ALA A 211 6.70 1.64 21.75
N LEU A 212 7.23 1.53 20.53
CA LEU A 212 8.34 0.63 20.22
C LEU A 212 9.61 0.96 21.01
N GLU A 213 9.98 2.24 21.12
CA GLU A 213 11.15 2.67 21.88
C GLU A 213 10.99 2.41 23.39
N ALA A 214 9.75 2.55 23.89
CA ALA A 214 9.40 2.34 25.28
C ALA A 214 9.39 0.86 25.69
N GLU A 215 8.71 0.02 24.92
CA GLU A 215 8.44 -1.38 25.24
C GLU A 215 9.54 -2.31 24.71
N LYS A 216 10.25 -1.91 23.65
CA LYS A 216 11.37 -2.64 23.02
C LYS A 216 11.03 -4.12 22.78
N PRO A 217 10.01 -4.40 21.93
CA PRO A 217 9.64 -5.77 21.64
C PRO A 217 10.83 -6.54 21.03
N GLU A 218 11.05 -7.76 21.51
CA GLU A 218 12.12 -8.63 20.99
C GLU A 218 11.72 -9.30 19.67
N THR A 219 10.42 -9.37 19.37
CA THR A 219 9.85 -10.14 18.25
C THR A 219 8.94 -9.28 17.38
N LEU A 220 8.73 -9.70 16.12
CA LEU A 220 7.89 -8.96 15.17
C LEU A 220 6.43 -9.08 15.61
N GLN A 221 6.08 -10.23 16.15
CA GLN A 221 4.79 -10.47 16.79
C GLN A 221 4.56 -9.52 17.96
N GLY A 222 5.56 -9.28 18.82
CA GLY A 222 5.46 -8.30 19.91
C GLY A 222 5.26 -6.88 19.37
N ALA A 223 5.97 -6.51 18.30
CA ALA A 223 5.77 -5.23 17.63
C ALA A 223 4.37 -5.11 17.01
N TYR A 224 3.88 -6.17 16.39
CA TYR A 224 2.54 -6.27 15.82
C TYR A 224 1.44 -6.15 16.88
N GLU A 225 1.64 -6.74 18.05
CA GLU A 225 0.72 -6.63 19.19
C GLU A 225 0.67 -5.20 19.73
N LEU A 226 1.82 -4.51 19.82
CA LEU A 226 1.85 -3.09 20.19
C LEU A 226 1.11 -2.21 19.17
N LEU A 227 1.27 -2.52 17.88
CA LEU A 227 0.58 -1.84 16.79
C LEU A 227 -0.95 -1.99 16.90
N HIS A 228 -1.42 -3.19 17.23
CA HIS A 228 -2.85 -3.49 17.42
C HIS A 228 -3.44 -2.90 18.70
N ASN A 229 -2.61 -2.70 19.72
CA ASN A 229 -2.99 -2.14 21.01
C ASN A 229 -2.62 -0.65 21.12
N LEU A 230 -2.53 0.07 19.99
CA LEU A 230 -2.12 1.46 19.95
C LEU A 230 -3.08 2.40 20.68
N ASP A 231 -4.36 2.03 20.77
CA ASP A 231 -5.39 2.73 21.53
C ASP A 231 -5.09 2.78 23.04
N ASN A 232 -4.27 1.85 23.54
CA ASN A 232 -3.75 1.86 24.91
C ASN A 232 -2.64 2.90 25.13
N TYR A 233 -2.16 3.56 24.08
CA TYR A 233 -1.08 4.54 24.14
C TYR A 233 -1.54 5.92 23.72
N GLN A 234 -1.17 6.92 24.51
CA GLN A 234 -1.47 8.32 24.25
C GLN A 234 -0.17 9.11 24.14
N ARG A 235 0.12 9.61 22.94
CA ARG A 235 1.24 10.53 22.72
C ARG A 235 0.84 11.95 23.11
N ILE A 236 1.63 12.55 23.99
CA ILE A 236 1.42 13.89 24.52
C ILE A 236 2.27 14.88 23.71
N VAL A 237 1.59 15.77 23.00
CA VAL A 237 2.22 16.80 22.15
C VAL A 237 2.40 18.11 22.93
N ASP A 238 1.39 18.49 23.71
CA ASP A 238 1.39 19.68 24.56
C ASP A 238 0.88 19.34 25.97
N ILE A 239 1.53 19.91 26.98
CA ILE A 239 1.16 19.76 28.39
C ILE A 239 -0.18 20.44 28.66
N TYR A 240 -0.43 21.61 28.05
CA TYR A 240 -1.68 22.35 28.23
C TYR A 240 -2.88 21.52 27.74
N ASP A 241 -2.83 21.03 26.49
CA ASP A 241 -3.87 20.16 25.91
C ASP A 241 -4.02 18.86 26.70
N TYR A 242 -2.92 18.30 27.20
CA TYR A 242 -2.96 17.12 28.04
C TYR A 242 -3.69 17.38 29.35
N GLY A 243 -3.42 18.51 30.02
CA GLY A 243 -4.13 18.92 31.23
C GLY A 243 -5.63 19.06 31.01
N GLN A 244 -6.06 19.65 29.89
CA GLN A 244 -7.46 19.71 29.50
C GLN A 244 -8.08 18.31 29.35
N ARG A 245 -7.47 17.44 28.54
CA ARG A 245 -7.96 16.07 28.32
C ARG A 245 -8.02 15.25 29.60
N ARG A 246 -6.98 15.32 30.45
CA ARG A 246 -6.97 14.62 31.74
C ARG A 246 -8.10 15.09 32.64
N LEU A 247 -8.43 16.38 32.62
CA LEU A 247 -9.56 16.88 33.40
C LEU A 247 -10.89 16.35 32.85
N GLN A 248 -11.06 16.33 31.53
CA GLN A 248 -12.24 15.75 30.86
C GLN A 248 -12.42 14.27 31.22
N GLU A 249 -11.37 13.47 31.07
CA GLU A 249 -11.38 12.03 31.43
C GLU A 249 -11.71 11.82 32.92
N THR A 250 -11.11 12.63 33.80
CA THR A 250 -11.22 12.45 35.25
C THR A 250 -12.60 12.85 35.79
N LEU A 251 -13.18 13.93 35.26
CA LEU A 251 -14.42 14.52 35.77
C LEU A 251 -15.63 14.30 34.84
N GLY A 252 -15.43 13.69 33.67
CA GLY A 252 -16.46 13.49 32.66
C GLY A 252 -16.96 14.80 32.04
N LEU A 253 -16.06 15.76 31.80
CA LEU A 253 -16.40 17.07 31.22
C LEU A 253 -16.39 16.99 29.69
N ASP A 254 -17.28 17.76 29.05
CA ASP A 254 -17.29 17.97 27.61
C ASP A 254 -16.38 19.16 27.23
N ASP A 255 -16.25 19.41 25.92
CA ASP A 255 -15.40 20.49 25.39
C ASP A 255 -15.92 21.89 25.80
N ASP A 256 -17.23 22.05 25.90
CA ASP A 256 -17.86 23.31 26.32
C ASP A 256 -17.50 23.64 27.78
N ALA A 257 -17.54 22.65 28.67
CA ALA A 257 -17.14 22.82 30.07
C ALA A 257 -15.65 23.14 30.21
N ILE A 258 -14.77 22.56 29.39
CA ILE A 258 -13.34 22.93 29.37
C ILE A 258 -13.15 24.36 28.89
N TYR A 259 -13.85 24.77 27.84
CA TYR A 259 -13.77 26.12 27.31
C TYR A 259 -14.23 27.16 28.34
N GLU A 260 -15.27 26.87 29.14
CA GLU A 260 -15.71 27.76 30.22
C GLU A 260 -14.67 27.91 31.35
N LEU A 261 -13.84 26.88 31.56
CA LEU A 261 -12.75 26.90 32.54
C LEU A 261 -11.48 27.57 32.01
N ASP A 262 -11.41 27.84 30.70
CA ASP A 262 -10.27 28.51 30.08
C ASP A 262 -10.06 29.92 30.65
N GLY A 263 -8.81 30.21 31.04
CA GLY A 263 -8.43 31.43 31.76
C GLY A 263 -8.71 31.45 33.28
N TYR A 264 -9.44 30.46 33.82
CA TYR A 264 -9.62 30.30 35.28
C TYR A 264 -8.76 29.18 35.87
N MET A 265 -8.43 28.19 35.06
CA MET A 265 -7.60 27.04 35.45
C MET A 265 -6.21 27.12 34.81
N ASP A 266 -5.19 26.73 35.57
CA ASP A 266 -3.83 26.54 35.09
C ASP A 266 -3.67 25.11 34.55
N PHE A 267 -4.09 24.90 33.29
CA PHE A 267 -4.04 23.59 32.64
C PHE A 267 -2.61 23.11 32.40
N GLU A 268 -1.65 24.01 32.22
CA GLU A 268 -0.25 23.66 32.02
C GLU A 268 0.32 23.04 33.31
N LYS A 269 0.08 23.68 34.46
CA LYS A 269 0.48 23.12 35.75
C LYS A 269 -0.25 21.82 36.08
N TYR A 270 -1.57 21.77 35.87
CA TYR A 270 -2.34 20.55 36.13
C TYR A 270 -1.91 19.39 35.22
N GLY A 271 -1.63 19.66 33.95
CA GLY A 271 -1.11 18.68 32.99
C GLY A 271 0.24 18.12 33.43
N ALA A 272 1.16 18.97 33.91
CA ALA A 272 2.46 18.53 34.43
C ALA A 272 2.30 17.60 35.65
N ASP A 273 1.46 17.96 36.62
CA ASP A 273 1.17 17.12 37.79
C ASP A 273 0.51 15.78 37.37
N CYS A 274 -0.35 15.79 36.33
CA CYS A 274 -0.93 14.56 35.79
C CYS A 274 0.11 13.68 35.12
N MET A 275 1.05 14.24 34.36
CA MET A 275 2.09 13.46 33.69
C MET A 275 2.94 12.66 34.69
N GLU A 276 3.28 13.25 35.84
CA GLU A 276 3.98 12.56 36.92
C GLU A 276 3.15 11.40 37.48
N ASN A 277 1.87 11.63 37.76
CA ASN A 277 0.96 10.62 38.30
C ASN A 277 0.63 9.49 37.31
N ASP A 278 0.58 9.80 36.01
CA ASP A 278 0.29 8.83 34.95
C ASP A 278 1.54 8.08 34.48
N HIS A 279 2.69 8.31 35.12
CA HIS A 279 4.00 7.71 34.79
C HIS A 279 4.37 7.88 33.31
N VAL A 280 4.16 9.10 32.79
CA VAL A 280 4.53 9.45 31.42
C VAL A 280 6.04 9.34 31.23
N ILE A 281 6.45 8.71 30.14
CA ILE A 281 7.86 8.57 29.76
C ILE A 281 8.21 9.51 28.61
N GLU A 282 9.47 9.93 28.54
CA GLU A 282 10.02 10.67 27.41
C GLU A 282 10.74 9.71 26.46
N THR A 283 10.40 9.77 25.18
CA THR A 283 11.02 9.01 24.08
C THR A 283 11.56 9.96 23.02
N GLY A 284 12.35 9.46 22.07
CA GLY A 284 12.81 10.23 20.91
C GLY A 284 11.66 10.73 20.01
N PHE A 285 10.46 10.15 20.15
CA PHE A 285 9.28 10.46 19.34
C PHE A 285 8.20 11.25 20.10
N GLY A 286 8.47 11.62 21.36
CA GLY A 286 7.61 12.47 22.18
C GLY A 286 7.37 11.90 23.57
N ARG A 287 6.41 12.47 24.29
CA ARG A 287 5.98 11.97 25.59
C ARG A 287 4.89 10.93 25.40
N LEU A 288 4.99 9.82 26.12
CA LEU A 288 4.07 8.70 25.96
C LEU A 288 3.47 8.28 27.30
N ARG A 289 2.14 8.14 27.31
CA ARG A 289 1.37 7.53 28.38
C ARG A 289 0.85 6.18 27.92
N ARG A 290 0.92 5.16 28.78
CA ARG A 290 0.20 3.89 28.61
C ARG A 290 -0.99 3.87 29.57
N LEU A 291 -2.18 3.57 29.08
CA LEU A 291 -3.42 3.69 29.87
C LEU A 291 -3.55 2.54 30.88
N ASP A 292 -3.36 1.29 30.46
CA ASP A 292 -3.43 0.12 31.34
C ASP A 292 -2.49 -1.03 30.93
N PRO A 293 -1.69 -1.59 31.87
CA PRO A 293 -1.26 -0.93 33.10
C PRO A 293 -0.35 0.27 32.77
N PRO A 294 -0.22 1.32 33.59
CA PRO A 294 0.74 2.39 33.31
C PRO A 294 2.18 1.86 33.27
N PHE A 295 3.11 2.66 32.73
CA PHE A 295 4.53 2.32 32.82
C PHE A 295 4.97 2.24 34.29
N LEU A 296 5.91 1.35 34.60
CA LEU A 296 6.47 1.27 35.95
C LEU A 296 7.28 2.54 36.24
N GLU A 297 7.18 3.04 37.48
CA GLU A 297 8.03 4.15 37.93
C GLU A 297 9.50 3.84 37.64
N GLN A 298 10.11 4.58 36.72
CA GLN A 298 11.55 4.60 36.60
C GLN A 298 12.09 5.36 37.81
N THR A 299 12.37 4.65 38.91
CA THR A 299 13.17 5.22 40.01
C THR A 299 14.45 5.77 39.38
N GLN A 300 14.63 7.09 39.39
CA GLN A 300 15.87 7.74 38.99
C GLN A 300 17.03 7.05 39.73
N GLY A 301 17.71 6.16 39.02
CA GLY A 301 18.93 5.52 39.51
C GLY A 301 19.94 6.61 39.76
N GLN A 302 20.39 6.72 41.00
CA GLN A 302 21.51 7.55 41.43
C GLN A 302 22.73 7.29 40.54
N GLN A 303 22.94 8.11 39.50
CA GLN A 303 24.28 8.39 38.99
C GLN A 303 24.82 9.59 39.77
N MET A 304 25.16 9.38 41.04
CA MET A 304 26.22 10.16 41.66
C MET A 304 27.53 9.64 41.05
N PHE A 305 28.18 10.49 40.27
CA PHE A 305 29.56 10.33 39.84
C PHE A 305 30.45 9.88 41.02
N GLN A 306 31.15 8.77 40.85
CA GLN A 306 32.46 8.50 41.46
C GLN A 306 33.45 8.17 40.36
#